data_AF-A0A1C6KEM3-F1
#
_entry.id   AF-A0A1C6KEM3-F1
#
_cell.length_a   1.000
_cell.length_b   1.000
_cell.length_c   1.000
_cell.angle_alpha   90.00
_cell.angle_beta   90.00
_cell.angle_gamma   90.00
#
_symmetry.space_group_name_H-M   'P 1'
#
loop_
_entity.id
_entity.type
_entity.pdbx_description
1 polymer ?
#
loop_
_entity_poly.entity_id
_entity_poly.type
_entity_poly.pdbx_seq_one_letter_code
_entity_poly.pdbx_strand_id
1 'polypeptide(L)'
;MRKQTKLVAVLSAAALLAMGASMTSFAAGWEKDDAGIWHYYDSDDEMVTGEWKKDGGKWFYLNDDGEMQTDSWVDDEYYVGDDGAMLINTWKKTITDDDMDDPEEDGESWYYFGSKGKKTTSGSKKVNGKTYYFDEDGKMQSGWYADDKNVYYLGDEDDGARKSGWLWLEAPDADDDDEKDAADAVGHNGEDSNDPCDEEGWYYFGSDGKMYKDAKQKKVNGKYYYFNAHGQMLYEWINGVKTTMGSNAQLDTDDETAQKNASPSEVRYMNQVEEGWRADGWYQIDGADILGAGDDTDWYYFKDGKAKRAEKKDDGTSLMDGTSPVYRAKIKINGKYFCFNEIGQMQTGLQPIGSKSGMVSGLYYFDENGYMKTGKVSNVEEENDSFTYYFETKNSKNGQGITGEKSGYLYWNGKRLEADDDYKIYQTDKDTYYLVNNKGKLQKSTSKTYEVENLDGKEMKFEFKSNYTIKSAKDEEGNAVNLSDLSAELPKIELFDSVITLTKVASGDFALDVKLAD
;
A
#
# COMPACT_ATOMS: atom_id res chain seq x y z
N MET A 1 -92.81 -6.73 34.78
CA MET A 1 -93.00 -5.27 34.93
C MET A 1 -92.17 -4.60 33.84
N ARG A 2 -92.60 -3.63 33.02
CA ARG A 2 -93.93 -3.09 32.64
C ARG A 2 -94.04 -3.34 31.10
N LYS A 3 -95.16 -3.71 30.47
CA LYS A 3 -96.32 -2.85 30.10
C LYS A 3 -95.86 -1.46 29.60
N GLN A 4 -96.25 -0.94 28.43
CA GLN A 4 -97.56 -1.05 27.77
C GLN A 4 -97.50 -0.39 26.36
N THR A 5 -98.18 -0.96 25.34
CA THR A 5 -99.15 -0.33 24.37
C THR A 5 -98.86 1.02 23.66
N LYS A 6 -99.40 1.37 22.48
CA LYS A 6 -100.48 0.85 21.55
C LYS A 6 -100.22 1.52 20.15
N LEU A 7 -100.43 0.93 18.96
CA LEU A 7 -101.65 0.41 18.26
C LEU A 7 -102.44 1.49 17.45
N VAL A 8 -103.06 1.06 16.31
CA VAL A 8 -103.97 1.77 15.35
C VAL A 8 -103.24 2.65 14.31
N ALA A 9 -103.52 2.71 12.99
CA ALA A 9 -104.25 1.89 11.96
C ALA A 9 -103.73 2.34 10.55
N VAL A 10 -103.64 1.57 9.44
CA VAL A 10 -104.57 0.79 8.57
C VAL A 10 -105.46 1.63 7.61
N LEU A 11 -105.56 1.16 6.34
CA LEU A 11 -106.26 1.66 5.13
C LEU A 11 -105.35 2.46 4.16
N SER A 12 -104.84 1.91 3.04
CA SER A 12 -105.48 1.22 1.89
C SER A 12 -106.26 2.13 0.94
N ALA A 13 -105.65 2.47 -0.20
CA ALA A 13 -106.32 2.75 -1.47
C ALA A 13 -105.35 2.44 -2.62
N ALA A 14 -105.85 2.00 -3.77
CA ALA A 14 -105.06 1.35 -4.82
C ALA A 14 -104.74 2.26 -6.03
N ALA A 15 -103.90 1.71 -6.91
CA ALA A 15 -103.77 1.96 -8.35
C ALA A 15 -102.92 3.15 -8.83
N LEU A 16 -101.78 2.81 -9.46
CA LEU A 16 -101.76 2.80 -10.93
C LEU A 16 -100.73 1.78 -11.47
N LEU A 17 -100.97 1.28 -12.68
CA LEU A 17 -100.04 0.43 -13.42
C LEU A 17 -98.94 1.29 -14.04
N ALA A 18 -97.68 0.90 -13.83
CA ALA A 18 -96.59 1.18 -14.74
C ALA A 18 -95.96 -0.16 -15.12
N MET A 19 -96.05 -0.53 -16.40
CA MET A 19 -95.34 -1.68 -16.96
C MET A 19 -93.91 -1.25 -17.30
N GLY A 20 -92.96 -2.18 -17.24
CA GLY A 20 -91.71 -2.06 -17.98
C GLY A 20 -90.52 -1.48 -17.23
N ALA A 21 -89.95 -2.29 -16.34
CA ALA A 21 -88.53 -2.63 -16.39
C ALA A 21 -88.33 -3.94 -15.63
N SER A 22 -88.08 -5.03 -16.36
CA SER A 22 -87.30 -6.10 -15.76
C SER A 22 -85.90 -5.57 -15.60
N MET A 23 -85.52 -5.16 -14.38
CA MET A 23 -84.11 -5.04 -14.04
C MET A 23 -83.54 -6.46 -14.05
N THR A 24 -83.09 -6.87 -15.23
CA THR A 24 -81.92 -7.72 -15.33
C THR A 24 -80.83 -6.97 -14.58
N SER A 25 -80.54 -7.38 -13.34
CA SER A 25 -79.33 -6.91 -12.68
C SER A 25 -78.18 -7.53 -13.47
N PHE A 26 -77.62 -6.76 -14.40
CA PHE A 26 -76.36 -7.11 -15.00
C PHE A 26 -75.33 -7.16 -13.87
N ALA A 27 -74.59 -8.26 -13.83
CA ALA A 27 -73.57 -8.41 -12.82
C ALA A 27 -72.35 -7.63 -13.31
N ALA A 28 -72.04 -6.52 -12.63
CA ALA A 28 -70.86 -5.71 -12.91
C ALA A 28 -69.63 -6.60 -13.17
N GLY A 29 -68.96 -6.42 -14.30
CA GLY A 29 -68.07 -7.44 -14.81
C GLY A 29 -67.28 -7.03 -16.05
N TRP A 30 -66.31 -7.90 -16.36
CA TRP A 30 -65.43 -7.80 -17.50
C TRP A 30 -66.07 -8.42 -18.74
N GLU A 31 -66.12 -7.66 -19.84
CA GLU A 31 -66.46 -8.16 -21.17
C GLU A 31 -65.26 -7.97 -22.10
N LYS A 32 -65.11 -8.88 -23.08
CA LYS A 32 -64.02 -8.84 -24.05
C LYS A 32 -64.60 -8.68 -25.45
N ASP A 33 -64.17 -7.66 -26.18
CA ASP A 33 -64.68 -7.39 -27.51
C ASP A 33 -64.07 -8.28 -28.61
N ASP A 34 -64.55 -8.10 -29.84
CA ASP A 34 -64.09 -8.83 -31.03
C ASP A 34 -62.63 -8.51 -31.42
N ALA A 35 -62.07 -7.37 -30.99
CA ALA A 35 -60.66 -7.02 -31.19
C ALA A 35 -59.75 -7.70 -30.14
N GLY A 36 -60.34 -8.11 -29.01
CA GLY A 36 -59.65 -8.75 -27.91
C GLY A 36 -59.26 -7.78 -26.79
N ILE A 37 -59.89 -6.61 -26.72
CA ILE A 37 -59.72 -5.63 -25.65
C ILE A 37 -60.74 -5.92 -24.54
N TRP A 38 -60.33 -5.72 -23.29
CA TRP A 38 -61.21 -5.88 -22.13
C TRP A 38 -61.86 -4.55 -21.76
N HIS A 39 -63.16 -4.58 -21.48
CA HIS A 39 -63.98 -3.47 -21.01
C HIS A 39 -64.61 -3.86 -19.68
N TYR A 40 -64.93 -2.88 -18.83
CA TYR A 40 -65.63 -3.14 -17.56
C TYR A 40 -66.97 -2.41 -17.52
N TYR A 41 -68.04 -3.15 -17.23
CA TYR A 41 -69.39 -2.60 -17.01
C TYR A 41 -69.75 -2.64 -15.52
N ASP A 42 -70.38 -1.57 -15.03
CA ASP A 42 -70.75 -1.42 -13.64
C ASP A 42 -72.07 -2.13 -13.27
N SER A 43 -72.64 -1.81 -12.10
CA SER A 43 -73.89 -2.46 -11.62
C SER A 43 -75.15 -2.01 -12.35
N ASP A 44 -75.07 -0.89 -13.07
CA ASP A 44 -76.16 -0.26 -13.80
C ASP A 44 -76.03 -0.47 -15.33
N ASP A 45 -75.08 -1.33 -15.74
CA ASP A 45 -74.74 -1.67 -17.14
C ASP A 45 -74.06 -0.51 -17.90
N GLU A 46 -73.49 0.45 -17.17
CA GLU A 46 -72.72 1.57 -17.74
C GLU A 46 -71.23 1.19 -17.85
N MET A 47 -70.61 1.55 -18.97
CA MET A 47 -69.19 1.27 -19.24
C MET A 47 -68.31 2.21 -18.41
N VAL A 48 -67.36 1.64 -17.68
CA VAL A 48 -66.37 2.39 -16.89
C VAL A 48 -65.27 2.91 -17.81
N THR A 49 -65.05 4.23 -17.79
CA THR A 49 -64.01 4.91 -18.59
C THR A 49 -63.25 5.93 -17.73
N GLY A 50 -61.98 6.17 -18.05
CA GLY A 50 -61.12 7.16 -17.40
C GLY A 50 -60.89 6.93 -15.90
N GLU A 51 -61.00 5.69 -15.39
CA GLU A 51 -60.81 5.40 -13.96
C GLU A 51 -60.23 4.02 -13.62
N TRP A 52 -59.69 3.95 -12.41
CA TRP A 52 -59.12 2.73 -11.83
C TRP A 52 -60.20 1.80 -11.28
N LYS A 53 -60.36 0.61 -11.88
CA LYS A 53 -61.22 -0.45 -11.37
C LYS A 53 -60.46 -1.42 -10.47
N LYS A 54 -61.00 -1.67 -9.28
CA LYS A 54 -60.55 -2.76 -8.41
C LYS A 54 -61.38 -4.04 -8.64
N ASP A 55 -60.71 -5.13 -9.01
CA ASP A 55 -61.30 -6.45 -9.09
C ASP A 55 -60.30 -7.55 -8.66
N GLY A 56 -60.78 -8.66 -8.10
CA GLY A 56 -59.94 -9.78 -7.65
C GLY A 56 -58.87 -9.44 -6.58
N GLY A 57 -58.89 -8.22 -6.03
CA GLY A 57 -57.85 -7.66 -5.18
C GLY A 57 -56.75 -6.88 -5.91
N LYS A 58 -56.71 -6.96 -7.25
CA LYS A 58 -55.87 -6.17 -8.16
C LYS A 58 -56.55 -4.85 -8.55
N TRP A 59 -55.80 -3.96 -9.18
CA TRP A 59 -56.29 -2.74 -9.80
C TRP A 59 -55.96 -2.76 -11.29
N PHE A 60 -56.88 -2.27 -12.10
CA PHE A 60 -56.82 -2.19 -13.57
C PHE A 60 -57.28 -0.79 -13.97
N TYR A 61 -56.73 -0.21 -15.03
CA TYR A 61 -57.13 1.11 -15.52
C TYR A 61 -57.91 0.98 -16.83
N LEU A 62 -59.06 1.65 -16.92
CA LEU A 62 -59.82 1.79 -18.16
C LEU A 62 -59.56 3.20 -18.70
N ASN A 63 -59.11 3.32 -19.94
CA ASN A 63 -58.87 4.62 -20.58
C ASN A 63 -60.18 5.37 -20.87
N ASP A 64 -60.10 6.57 -21.46
CA ASP A 64 -61.27 7.40 -21.77
C ASP A 64 -62.28 6.74 -22.72
N ASP A 65 -61.83 5.78 -23.55
CA ASP A 65 -62.66 4.97 -24.45
C ASP A 65 -63.21 3.69 -23.79
N GLY A 66 -62.83 3.40 -22.54
CA GLY A 66 -63.25 2.22 -21.76
C GLY A 66 -62.35 0.99 -21.89
N GLU A 67 -61.26 1.09 -22.63
CA GLU A 67 -60.34 0.01 -22.90
C GLU A 67 -59.38 -0.21 -21.72
N MET A 68 -59.27 -1.46 -21.26
CA MET A 68 -58.33 -1.85 -20.22
C MET A 68 -56.89 -1.74 -20.72
N GLN A 69 -56.11 -0.87 -20.07
CA GLN A 69 -54.68 -0.70 -20.34
C GLN A 69 -53.85 -1.94 -19.96
N THR A 70 -52.81 -2.23 -20.73
CA THR A 70 -51.87 -3.35 -20.54
C THR A 70 -50.48 -2.97 -21.00
N ASP A 71 -49.46 -3.30 -20.21
CA ASP A 71 -48.04 -2.97 -20.43
C ASP A 71 -47.78 -1.49 -20.79
N SER A 72 -48.43 -0.59 -20.06
CA SER A 72 -48.39 0.86 -20.28
C SER A 72 -48.35 1.67 -18.98
N TRP A 73 -47.87 2.90 -19.09
CA TRP A 73 -47.96 3.92 -18.05
C TRP A 73 -49.41 4.38 -17.85
N VAL A 74 -49.70 4.86 -16.65
CA VAL A 74 -50.97 5.51 -16.29
C VAL A 74 -50.66 6.71 -15.40
N ASP A 75 -51.07 7.90 -15.85
CA ASP A 75 -50.87 9.20 -15.20
C ASP A 75 -49.39 9.54 -14.89
N ASP A 76 -48.42 9.01 -15.67
CA ASP A 76 -46.95 8.96 -15.38
C ASP A 76 -46.54 8.34 -14.01
N GLU A 77 -47.49 8.15 -13.09
CA GLU A 77 -47.22 7.70 -11.73
C GLU A 77 -47.28 6.18 -11.55
N TYR A 78 -48.02 5.47 -12.40
CA TYR A 78 -48.35 4.05 -12.25
C TYR A 78 -48.07 3.28 -13.53
N TYR A 79 -47.93 1.96 -13.43
CA TYR A 79 -47.75 1.08 -14.59
C TYR A 79 -48.62 -0.17 -14.44
N VAL A 80 -49.27 -0.60 -15.51
CA VAL A 80 -50.03 -1.85 -15.59
C VAL A 80 -49.24 -2.87 -16.40
N GLY A 81 -49.12 -4.11 -15.93
CA GLY A 81 -48.38 -5.14 -16.68
C GLY A 81 -49.17 -5.75 -17.85
N ASP A 82 -48.60 -6.76 -18.50
CA ASP A 82 -49.23 -7.55 -19.59
C ASP A 82 -50.64 -8.09 -19.26
N ASP A 83 -50.94 -8.33 -17.98
CA ASP A 83 -52.24 -8.82 -17.51
C ASP A 83 -53.21 -7.70 -17.09
N GLY A 84 -52.87 -6.44 -17.37
CA GLY A 84 -53.60 -5.23 -17.02
C GLY A 84 -53.54 -4.86 -15.55
N ALA A 85 -52.87 -5.66 -14.71
CA ALA A 85 -52.81 -5.39 -13.28
C ALA A 85 -51.73 -4.35 -12.95
N MET A 86 -52.09 -3.37 -12.11
CA MET A 86 -51.16 -2.39 -11.57
C MET A 86 -49.99 -3.07 -10.85
N LEU A 87 -48.77 -2.73 -11.27
CA LEU A 87 -47.53 -3.23 -10.68
C LEU A 87 -47.39 -2.75 -9.23
N ILE A 88 -47.09 -3.65 -8.29
CA ILE A 88 -46.92 -3.32 -6.86
C ILE A 88 -45.72 -4.03 -6.23
N ASN A 89 -44.89 -3.28 -5.49
CA ASN A 89 -43.64 -3.75 -4.87
C ASN A 89 -42.65 -4.43 -5.84
N THR A 90 -42.67 -4.07 -7.12
CA THR A 90 -41.90 -4.75 -8.18
C THR A 90 -41.15 -3.76 -9.05
N TRP A 91 -40.15 -4.29 -9.77
CA TRP A 91 -39.38 -3.60 -10.80
C TRP A 91 -40.00 -3.81 -12.19
N LYS A 92 -39.74 -2.89 -13.12
CA LYS A 92 -39.97 -2.99 -14.57
C LYS A 92 -38.85 -2.20 -15.27
N LYS A 93 -38.25 -2.75 -16.33
CA LYS A 93 -37.39 -2.01 -17.29
C LYS A 93 -38.31 -1.55 -18.43
N THR A 94 -38.30 -0.26 -18.78
CA THR A 94 -39.16 0.33 -19.83
C THR A 94 -38.70 1.76 -20.18
N ILE A 95 -39.23 2.36 -21.24
CA ILE A 95 -39.00 3.77 -21.60
C ILE A 95 -39.90 4.71 -20.75
N THR A 96 -39.65 6.01 -20.77
CA THR A 96 -40.55 6.97 -20.10
C THR A 96 -41.92 7.05 -20.81
N ASP A 97 -42.90 7.72 -20.20
CA ASP A 97 -44.19 8.01 -20.85
C ASP A 97 -44.02 9.03 -22.00
N ASP A 98 -43.14 10.03 -21.81
CA ASP A 98 -42.87 11.09 -22.79
C ASP A 98 -42.09 10.60 -24.03
N ASP A 99 -41.20 9.60 -23.87
CA ASP A 99 -40.34 9.09 -24.95
C ASP A 99 -41.04 8.05 -25.85
N MET A 100 -42.32 7.71 -25.59
CA MET A 100 -43.07 6.72 -26.40
C MET A 100 -43.29 7.17 -27.86
N ASP A 101 -43.20 8.48 -28.13
CA ASP A 101 -43.39 9.06 -29.47
C ASP A 101 -42.09 9.10 -30.32
N ASP A 102 -40.89 8.92 -29.74
CA ASP A 102 -39.61 8.87 -30.48
C ASP A 102 -38.66 7.77 -29.97
N PRO A 103 -38.91 6.48 -30.31
CA PRO A 103 -38.14 5.34 -29.83
C PRO A 103 -36.73 5.20 -30.46
N GLU A 104 -36.22 6.24 -31.14
CA GLU A 104 -34.82 6.34 -31.57
C GLU A 104 -33.94 7.15 -30.59
N GLU A 105 -34.52 7.76 -29.53
CA GLU A 105 -33.78 8.38 -28.41
C GLU A 105 -33.58 7.37 -27.24
N ASP A 106 -32.46 7.49 -26.51
CA ASP A 106 -31.85 6.36 -25.78
C ASP A 106 -32.56 5.88 -24.48
N GLY A 107 -32.68 4.56 -24.34
CA GLY A 107 -32.51 3.86 -23.05
C GLY A 107 -33.76 3.42 -22.28
N GLU A 108 -34.06 2.11 -22.28
CA GLU A 108 -34.96 1.53 -21.27
C GLU A 108 -34.36 1.68 -19.85
N SER A 109 -35.09 2.35 -18.95
CA SER A 109 -34.69 2.55 -17.56
C SER A 109 -35.43 1.60 -16.60
N TRP A 110 -34.82 1.28 -15.46
CA TRP A 110 -35.48 0.51 -14.40
C TRP A 110 -36.29 1.41 -13.46
N TYR A 111 -37.55 1.06 -13.20
CA TYR A 111 -38.45 1.75 -12.27
C TYR A 111 -38.90 0.81 -11.14
N TYR A 112 -39.09 1.35 -9.92
CA TYR A 112 -39.62 0.58 -8.78
C TYR A 112 -40.98 1.08 -8.29
N PHE A 113 -42.02 0.27 -8.50
CA PHE A 113 -43.39 0.57 -8.08
C PHE A 113 -43.63 0.15 -6.63
N GLY A 114 -44.06 1.09 -5.79
CA GLY A 114 -44.23 0.88 -4.36
C GLY A 114 -45.44 0.02 -3.98
N SER A 115 -45.70 -0.10 -2.67
CA SER A 115 -46.83 -0.87 -2.12
C SER A 115 -48.22 -0.30 -2.44
N LYS A 116 -48.28 0.88 -3.05
CA LYS A 116 -49.49 1.54 -3.56
C LYS A 116 -49.53 1.65 -5.09
N GLY A 117 -48.57 1.06 -5.79
CA GLY A 117 -48.46 1.11 -7.24
C GLY A 117 -47.79 2.34 -7.84
N LYS A 118 -47.59 3.41 -7.06
CA LYS A 118 -46.86 4.60 -7.52
C LYS A 118 -45.36 4.31 -7.71
N LYS A 119 -44.74 4.83 -8.80
CA LYS A 119 -43.28 4.81 -9.05
C LYS A 119 -42.51 5.50 -7.92
N THR A 120 -41.28 5.07 -7.71
CA THR A 120 -40.39 5.70 -6.72
C THR A 120 -39.57 6.76 -7.42
N THR A 121 -39.75 8.02 -7.04
CA THR A 121 -38.94 9.15 -7.51
C THR A 121 -38.10 9.74 -6.36
N SER A 122 -37.04 10.44 -6.73
CA SER A 122 -36.13 11.26 -5.93
C SER A 122 -35.53 10.60 -4.68
N GLY A 123 -34.27 10.19 -4.79
CA GLY A 123 -33.44 9.74 -3.68
C GLY A 123 -33.52 8.22 -3.45
N SER A 124 -33.27 7.78 -2.21
CA SER A 124 -32.95 6.36 -1.95
C SER A 124 -34.10 5.47 -1.47
N LYS A 125 -34.16 4.25 -2.00
CA LYS A 125 -35.10 3.19 -1.60
C LYS A 125 -34.37 1.95 -1.12
N LYS A 126 -34.90 1.30 -0.08
CA LYS A 126 -34.49 -0.06 0.32
C LYS A 126 -35.45 -1.09 -0.26
N VAL A 127 -34.94 -1.98 -1.12
CA VAL A 127 -35.68 -3.11 -1.72
C VAL A 127 -34.91 -4.39 -1.41
N ASN A 128 -35.57 -5.38 -0.80
CA ASN A 128 -34.97 -6.67 -0.42
C ASN A 128 -33.64 -6.57 0.37
N GLY A 129 -33.45 -5.47 1.12
CA GLY A 129 -32.24 -5.20 1.91
C GLY A 129 -31.16 -4.38 1.20
N LYS A 130 -31.11 -4.43 -0.13
CA LYS A 130 -30.28 -3.56 -1.00
C LYS A 130 -30.82 -2.13 -1.01
N THR A 131 -29.96 -1.15 -1.31
CA THR A 131 -30.33 0.27 -1.40
C THR A 131 -30.08 0.76 -2.83
N TYR A 132 -31.07 1.44 -3.39
CA TYR A 132 -31.13 1.93 -4.76
C TYR A 132 -31.39 3.44 -4.74
N TYR A 133 -31.03 4.16 -5.79
CA TYR A 133 -31.29 5.59 -5.96
C TYR A 133 -32.10 5.83 -7.23
N PHE A 134 -32.89 6.91 -7.21
CA PHE A 134 -33.78 7.31 -8.30
C PHE A 134 -33.69 8.81 -8.51
N ASP A 135 -33.74 9.25 -9.75
CA ASP A 135 -33.84 10.66 -10.16
C ASP A 135 -35.26 11.23 -9.96
N GLU A 136 -35.53 12.43 -10.46
CA GLU A 136 -36.84 13.09 -10.31
C GLU A 136 -37.95 12.39 -11.11
N ASP A 137 -37.62 11.74 -12.23
CA ASP A 137 -38.56 11.02 -13.12
C ASP A 137 -38.79 9.57 -12.68
N GLY A 138 -37.93 9.05 -11.81
CA GLY A 138 -38.02 7.71 -11.21
C GLY A 138 -37.18 6.65 -11.92
N LYS A 139 -36.25 7.04 -12.82
CA LYS A 139 -35.26 6.14 -13.40
C LYS A 139 -34.27 5.72 -12.30
N MET A 140 -33.99 4.43 -12.21
CA MET A 140 -32.99 3.90 -11.29
C MET A 140 -31.59 4.30 -11.74
N GLN A 141 -30.84 4.87 -10.80
CA GLN A 141 -29.46 5.30 -11.02
C GLN A 141 -28.49 4.11 -10.89
N SER A 142 -27.49 4.05 -11.76
CA SER A 142 -26.37 3.09 -11.79
C SER A 142 -25.02 3.81 -11.74
N GLY A 143 -23.91 3.12 -12.03
CA GLY A 143 -22.59 3.72 -12.19
C GLY A 143 -22.03 4.40 -10.94
N TRP A 144 -21.20 5.41 -11.18
CA TRP A 144 -20.75 6.39 -10.20
C TRP A 144 -21.86 7.41 -9.90
N TYR A 145 -22.14 7.65 -8.62
CA TYR A 145 -23.25 8.52 -8.21
C TYR A 145 -22.87 9.45 -7.06
N ALA A 146 -23.28 10.72 -7.15
CA ALA A 146 -23.07 11.72 -6.10
C ALA A 146 -24.39 12.22 -5.47
N ASP A 147 -24.33 12.47 -4.16
CA ASP A 147 -25.38 13.16 -3.40
C ASP A 147 -24.70 14.19 -2.47
N ASP A 148 -24.76 15.47 -2.89
CA ASP A 148 -23.94 16.59 -2.42
C ASP A 148 -22.43 16.23 -2.48
N LYS A 149 -21.81 15.94 -1.34
CA LYS A 149 -20.37 15.64 -1.25
C LYS A 149 -20.08 14.16 -1.12
N ASN A 150 -21.11 13.33 -1.06
CA ASN A 150 -21.00 11.90 -0.83
C ASN A 150 -21.00 11.20 -2.19
N VAL A 151 -19.94 10.44 -2.47
CA VAL A 151 -19.84 9.64 -3.70
C VAL A 151 -20.11 8.19 -3.34
N TYR A 152 -20.81 7.50 -4.23
CA TYR A 152 -21.22 6.11 -4.13
C TYR A 152 -20.94 5.42 -5.46
N TYR A 153 -20.93 4.10 -5.45
CA TYR A 153 -20.99 3.29 -6.66
C TYR A 153 -22.20 2.37 -6.57
N LEU A 154 -23.05 2.39 -7.60
CA LEU A 154 -24.35 1.72 -7.63
C LEU A 154 -24.31 0.39 -8.39
N GLY A 155 -23.20 0.08 -9.08
CA GLY A 155 -23.10 -1.08 -9.97
C GLY A 155 -23.59 -0.77 -11.37
N ASP A 156 -23.63 -1.79 -12.21
CA ASP A 156 -24.16 -1.71 -13.58
C ASP A 156 -25.66 -1.36 -13.64
N GLU A 157 -26.10 -1.01 -14.84
CA GLU A 157 -27.49 -0.66 -15.22
C GLU A 157 -28.55 -1.70 -14.80
N ASP A 158 -28.18 -2.97 -14.63
CA ASP A 158 -29.09 -4.06 -14.29
C ASP A 158 -29.02 -4.51 -12.81
N ASP A 159 -28.05 -4.03 -12.02
CA ASP A 159 -28.01 -4.24 -10.56
C ASP A 159 -28.49 -3.01 -9.76
N GLY A 160 -28.04 -1.78 -10.09
CA GLY A 160 -28.38 -0.50 -9.42
C GLY A 160 -28.24 -0.44 -7.89
N ALA A 161 -27.66 -1.48 -7.28
CA ALA A 161 -27.60 -1.68 -5.86
C ALA A 161 -26.31 -1.10 -5.27
N ARG A 162 -26.45 0.01 -4.55
CA ARG A 162 -25.38 0.72 -3.83
C ARG A 162 -24.42 -0.23 -3.09
N LYS A 163 -23.18 -0.31 -3.58
CA LYS A 163 -22.15 -1.22 -3.09
C LYS A 163 -21.51 -0.73 -1.78
N SER A 164 -20.59 -1.54 -1.25
CA SER A 164 -19.79 -1.24 -0.06
C SER A 164 -18.56 -2.15 -0.01
N GLY A 165 -17.46 -1.71 0.59
CA GLY A 165 -16.20 -2.46 0.66
C GLY A 165 -15.17 -1.95 -0.35
N TRP A 166 -14.23 -2.82 -0.70
CA TRP A 166 -13.24 -2.56 -1.75
C TRP A 166 -13.81 -2.91 -3.11
N LEU A 167 -13.62 -2.04 -4.10
CA LEU A 167 -13.94 -2.28 -5.50
C LEU A 167 -12.78 -1.78 -6.37
N TRP A 168 -12.43 -2.56 -7.39
CA TRP A 168 -11.61 -2.10 -8.51
C TRP A 168 -12.56 -1.54 -9.55
N LEU A 169 -12.38 -0.28 -9.92
CA LEU A 169 -13.28 0.45 -10.81
C LEU A 169 -12.46 1.35 -11.74
N GLU A 170 -12.98 1.56 -12.95
CA GLU A 170 -12.61 2.70 -13.78
C GLU A 170 -12.97 4.01 -13.04
N ALA A 171 -12.21 5.07 -13.30
CA ALA A 171 -12.50 6.41 -12.80
C ALA A 171 -13.87 6.91 -13.32
N PRO A 172 -14.62 7.72 -12.55
CA PRO A 172 -15.86 8.32 -13.05
C PRO A 172 -15.57 9.24 -14.24
N ASP A 173 -16.33 9.06 -15.32
CA ASP A 173 -16.18 9.91 -16.50
C ASP A 173 -16.75 11.31 -16.25
N ALA A 174 -16.03 12.34 -16.71
CA ALA A 174 -16.44 13.74 -16.59
C ALA A 174 -17.21 14.24 -17.82
N ASP A 175 -17.15 13.48 -18.92
CA ASP A 175 -17.86 13.71 -20.19
C ASP A 175 -19.18 12.91 -20.28
N ASP A 176 -19.41 11.95 -19.38
CA ASP A 176 -20.70 11.30 -19.17
C ASP A 176 -21.58 12.14 -18.22
N ASP A 177 -22.74 12.59 -18.70
CA ASP A 177 -23.67 13.43 -17.92
C ASP A 177 -24.22 12.72 -16.66
N ASP A 178 -24.32 11.39 -16.65
CA ASP A 178 -24.79 10.62 -15.47
C ASP A 178 -23.70 10.50 -14.39
N GLU A 179 -22.42 10.42 -14.77
CA GLU A 179 -21.29 10.29 -13.83
C GLU A 179 -20.62 11.62 -13.47
N LYS A 180 -20.91 12.69 -14.22
CA LYS A 180 -20.31 14.03 -14.08
C LYS A 180 -20.27 14.57 -12.65
N ASP A 181 -21.40 14.52 -11.94
CA ASP A 181 -21.45 15.01 -10.56
C ASP A 181 -20.54 14.19 -9.61
N ALA A 182 -20.29 12.92 -9.92
CA ALA A 182 -19.33 12.09 -9.19
C ALA A 182 -17.88 12.41 -9.55
N ALA A 183 -17.57 12.62 -10.84
CA ALA A 183 -16.26 13.06 -11.32
C ALA A 183 -15.85 14.41 -10.70
N ASP A 184 -16.71 15.43 -10.80
CA ASP A 184 -16.54 16.74 -10.17
C ASP A 184 -16.35 16.61 -8.64
N ALA A 185 -17.12 15.72 -7.99
CA ALA A 185 -17.05 15.52 -6.55
C ALA A 185 -15.76 14.82 -6.07
N VAL A 186 -15.00 14.16 -6.95
CA VAL A 186 -13.66 13.59 -6.65
C VAL A 186 -12.52 14.38 -7.27
N GLY A 187 -12.82 15.37 -8.12
CA GLY A 187 -11.84 16.23 -8.78
C GLY A 187 -11.20 15.59 -10.01
N HIS A 188 -11.92 14.68 -10.68
CA HIS A 188 -11.59 14.25 -12.03
C HIS A 188 -12.08 15.29 -13.04
N ASN A 189 -11.22 15.71 -13.96
CA ASN A 189 -11.56 16.67 -15.02
C ASN A 189 -11.07 16.11 -16.36
N GLY A 190 -11.99 15.68 -17.24
CA GLY A 190 -11.63 15.12 -18.56
C GLY A 190 -10.80 16.05 -19.47
N GLU A 191 -10.81 17.36 -19.21
CA GLU A 191 -9.99 18.34 -19.95
C GLU A 191 -8.57 18.55 -19.40
N ASP A 192 -8.22 18.10 -18.17
CA ASP A 192 -6.88 18.32 -17.61
C ASP A 192 -5.94 17.17 -17.94
N SER A 193 -5.05 17.38 -18.93
CA SER A 193 -3.98 16.42 -19.27
C SER A 193 -2.93 16.23 -18.16
N ASN A 194 -3.13 16.85 -17.01
CA ASN A 194 -2.34 16.69 -15.78
C ASN A 194 -3.22 16.21 -14.61
N ASP A 195 -4.46 15.72 -14.85
CA ASP A 195 -5.17 14.91 -13.86
C ASP A 195 -4.27 13.72 -13.52
N PRO A 196 -3.67 13.66 -12.32
CA PRO A 196 -2.65 12.67 -12.05
C PRO A 196 -3.29 11.39 -11.56
N CYS A 197 -4.54 11.09 -11.92
CA CYS A 197 -5.27 9.92 -11.44
C CYS A 197 -5.28 8.80 -12.49
N ASP A 198 -5.20 7.55 -12.03
CA ASP A 198 -5.17 6.38 -12.91
C ASP A 198 -6.56 6.12 -13.51
N GLU A 199 -6.62 5.64 -14.76
CA GLU A 199 -7.87 5.28 -15.47
C GLU A 199 -8.70 4.24 -14.68
N GLU A 200 -8.05 3.35 -13.93
CA GLU A 200 -8.70 2.38 -13.03
C GLU A 200 -7.93 2.21 -11.71
N GLY A 201 -8.63 1.83 -10.64
CA GLY A 201 -7.98 1.56 -9.36
C GLY A 201 -8.89 1.06 -8.23
N TRP A 202 -8.25 0.78 -7.08
CA TRP A 202 -8.94 0.34 -5.86
C TRP A 202 -9.57 1.50 -5.08
N TYR A 203 -10.89 1.55 -5.03
CA TYR A 203 -11.66 2.48 -4.17
C TYR A 203 -12.23 1.77 -2.94
N TYR A 204 -12.41 2.51 -1.84
CA TYR A 204 -13.03 2.00 -0.62
C TYR A 204 -14.31 2.73 -0.24
N PHE A 205 -15.41 1.97 -0.23
CA PHE A 205 -16.73 2.40 0.18
C PHE A 205 -17.06 1.90 1.59
N GLY A 206 -17.55 2.78 2.46
CA GLY A 206 -17.97 2.46 3.82
C GLY A 206 -19.16 1.49 3.87
N SER A 207 -19.51 1.00 5.06
CA SER A 207 -20.73 0.19 5.26
C SER A 207 -22.03 0.97 4.99
N ASP A 208 -21.94 2.30 5.03
CA ASP A 208 -22.97 3.25 4.61
C ASP A 208 -22.91 3.57 3.10
N GLY A 209 -22.05 2.89 2.35
CA GLY A 209 -21.85 3.03 0.91
C GLY A 209 -20.97 4.21 0.49
N LYS A 210 -20.57 5.08 1.41
CA LYS A 210 -19.84 6.31 1.06
C LYS A 210 -18.39 6.03 0.71
N MET A 211 -17.94 6.50 -0.45
CA MET A 211 -16.54 6.44 -0.83
C MET A 211 -15.66 7.26 0.14
N TYR A 212 -14.46 6.77 0.39
CA TYR A 212 -13.44 7.50 1.13
C TYR A 212 -12.47 8.22 0.17
N LYS A 213 -12.45 9.55 0.23
CA LYS A 213 -11.62 10.44 -0.60
C LYS A 213 -10.72 11.41 0.18
N ASP A 214 -10.40 11.09 1.43
CA ASP A 214 -9.40 11.87 2.14
C ASP A 214 -7.98 11.40 1.72
N ALA A 215 -7.21 12.30 1.11
CA ALA A 215 -5.80 12.18 0.71
C ALA A 215 -4.81 11.87 1.85
N LYS A 216 -5.01 10.76 2.58
CA LYS A 216 -4.24 10.39 3.78
C LYS A 216 -4.42 8.93 4.16
N GLN A 217 -3.61 8.48 5.12
CA GLN A 217 -3.69 7.15 5.69
C GLN A 217 -5.07 6.86 6.32
N LYS A 218 -5.69 5.73 5.95
CA LYS A 218 -6.91 5.19 6.55
C LYS A 218 -6.64 3.83 7.20
N LYS A 219 -7.39 3.48 8.25
CA LYS A 219 -7.45 2.11 8.76
C LYS A 219 -8.72 1.41 8.27
N VAL A 220 -8.56 0.26 7.62
CA VAL A 220 -9.66 -0.61 7.13
C VAL A 220 -9.39 -2.03 7.62
N ASN A 221 -10.38 -2.64 8.29
CA ASN A 221 -10.32 -4.03 8.77
C ASN A 221 -9.02 -4.43 9.50
N GLY A 222 -8.46 -3.50 10.29
CA GLY A 222 -7.22 -3.71 11.05
C GLY A 222 -5.93 -3.31 10.31
N LYS A 223 -5.94 -3.33 8.99
CA LYS A 223 -4.85 -2.92 8.10
C LYS A 223 -4.89 -1.40 7.83
N TYR A 224 -3.77 -0.84 7.37
CA TYR A 224 -3.66 0.58 7.05
C TYR A 224 -3.34 0.77 5.57
N TYR A 225 -4.01 1.71 4.93
CA TYR A 225 -3.95 2.01 3.51
C TYR A 225 -3.69 3.51 3.33
N TYR A 226 -3.17 3.91 2.18
CA TYR A 226 -3.05 5.32 1.79
C TYR A 226 -3.92 5.56 0.56
N PHE A 227 -4.41 6.80 0.42
CA PHE A 227 -5.30 7.21 -0.65
C PHE A 227 -4.82 8.54 -1.24
N ASN A 228 -5.05 8.73 -2.55
CA ASN A 228 -4.81 9.99 -3.26
C ASN A 228 -5.96 11.01 -3.00
N ALA A 229 -5.98 12.12 -3.74
CA ALA A 229 -7.05 13.13 -3.67
C ALA A 229 -8.42 12.66 -4.22
N HIS A 230 -8.40 11.74 -5.19
CA HIS A 230 -9.57 11.24 -5.93
C HIS A 230 -10.25 10.07 -5.20
N GLY A 231 -9.59 9.46 -4.20
CA GLY A 231 -10.10 8.35 -3.41
C GLY A 231 -9.63 6.96 -3.86
N GLN A 232 -8.71 6.89 -4.82
CA GLN A 232 -7.99 5.66 -5.17
C GLN A 232 -6.93 5.33 -4.12
N MET A 233 -6.72 4.04 -3.89
CA MET A 233 -5.72 3.49 -2.97
C MET A 233 -4.33 3.45 -3.60
N LEU A 234 -3.34 3.96 -2.87
CA LEU A 234 -1.94 3.86 -3.26
C LEU A 234 -1.31 2.56 -2.78
N TYR A 235 -0.60 1.87 -3.68
CA TYR A 235 0.18 0.65 -3.45
C TYR A 235 1.68 0.89 -3.67
N GLU A 236 2.53 -0.12 -3.44
CA GLU A 236 3.98 -0.09 -3.67
C GLU A 236 4.73 1.12 -3.08
N TRP A 237 5.71 1.69 -3.80
CA TRP A 237 6.57 2.76 -3.28
C TRP A 237 5.92 4.13 -3.46
N ILE A 238 5.43 4.71 -2.36
CA ILE A 238 4.70 5.98 -2.38
C ILE A 238 5.49 7.12 -1.73
N ASN A 239 5.30 8.35 -2.23
CA ASN A 239 5.74 9.55 -1.52
C ASN A 239 4.76 9.89 -0.39
N GLY A 240 5.02 9.37 0.81
CA GLY A 240 4.14 9.52 1.98
C GLY A 240 4.03 10.94 2.57
N VAL A 241 4.52 11.98 1.88
CA VAL A 241 4.29 13.40 2.18
C VAL A 241 3.40 14.08 1.13
N LYS A 242 3.33 13.57 -0.11
CA LYS A 242 2.60 14.18 -1.24
C LYS A 242 1.34 13.41 -1.64
N THR A 243 0.54 12.96 -0.67
CA THR A 243 -0.73 12.24 -0.93
C THR A 243 -1.82 13.09 -1.60
N THR A 244 -1.59 14.41 -1.76
CA THR A 244 -2.48 15.38 -2.38
C THR A 244 -2.21 15.64 -3.85
N MET A 245 -1.26 14.92 -4.46
CA MET A 245 -1.18 14.80 -5.91
C MET A 245 -1.89 13.50 -6.27
N GLY A 246 -2.46 13.41 -7.47
CA GLY A 246 -3.19 12.25 -7.96
C GLY A 246 -2.35 10.96 -7.93
N SER A 247 -3.00 9.83 -8.16
CA SER A 247 -2.30 8.56 -8.14
C SER A 247 -1.30 8.44 -9.28
N ASN A 248 -0.06 8.28 -8.86
CA ASN A 248 0.49 7.00 -9.25
C ASN A 248 1.10 6.30 -8.03
N ALA A 249 0.76 5.03 -7.91
CA ALA A 249 1.44 4.11 -7.00
C ALA A 249 2.83 3.74 -7.55
N GLN A 250 3.09 4.05 -8.82
CA GLN A 250 4.41 3.98 -9.44
C GLN A 250 5.11 5.35 -9.39
N LEU A 251 6.32 5.40 -8.85
CA LEU A 251 7.23 6.56 -9.00
C LEU A 251 7.95 6.52 -10.37
N ASP A 252 7.23 6.07 -11.39
CA ASP A 252 7.75 5.46 -12.64
C ASP A 252 7.15 6.15 -13.88
N THR A 253 6.92 7.47 -13.77
CA THR A 253 6.41 8.32 -14.86
C THR A 253 7.42 9.40 -15.23
N ASP A 254 7.53 9.72 -16.52
CA ASP A 254 8.50 10.70 -17.06
C ASP A 254 8.25 12.18 -16.65
N ASP A 255 7.30 12.47 -15.74
CA ASP A 255 7.01 13.85 -15.28
C ASP A 255 7.94 14.31 -14.15
N GLU A 256 9.05 14.93 -14.54
CA GLU A 256 10.04 15.58 -13.67
C GLU A 256 9.43 16.63 -12.69
N THR A 257 8.24 17.18 -12.97
CA THR A 257 7.71 18.32 -12.21
C THR A 257 6.94 17.92 -10.94
N ALA A 258 6.24 16.79 -10.97
CA ALA A 258 5.60 16.16 -9.82
C ALA A 258 6.65 15.48 -8.92
N GLN A 259 7.60 14.74 -9.52
CA GLN A 259 8.57 13.88 -8.85
C GLN A 259 9.75 14.60 -8.14
N LYS A 260 9.57 15.82 -7.62
CA LYS A 260 10.65 16.52 -6.87
C LYS A 260 11.19 15.68 -5.71
N ASN A 261 12.38 15.10 -5.93
CA ASN A 261 13.33 14.44 -5.03
C ASN A 261 12.79 14.15 -3.61
N ALA A 262 12.11 13.01 -3.44
CA ALA A 262 11.72 12.54 -2.12
C ALA A 262 12.95 12.05 -1.34
N SER A 263 13.09 12.42 -0.07
CA SER A 263 14.13 11.80 0.76
C SER A 263 13.72 10.37 1.17
N PRO A 264 14.67 9.47 1.47
CA PRO A 264 14.36 8.15 2.05
C PRO A 264 13.61 8.20 3.40
N SER A 265 13.39 9.39 3.99
CA SER A 265 12.56 9.56 5.19
C SER A 265 11.06 9.78 4.88
N GLU A 266 10.72 10.09 3.63
CA GLU A 266 9.40 10.51 3.16
C GLU A 266 8.71 9.39 2.40
N VAL A 267 9.48 8.62 1.61
CA VAL A 267 9.06 7.41 0.92
C VAL A 267 8.47 6.37 1.90
N ARG A 268 7.43 5.65 1.48
CA ARG A 268 6.83 4.52 2.19
C ARG A 268 6.67 3.34 1.24
N TYR A 269 6.72 2.13 1.77
CA TYR A 269 6.24 0.95 1.06
C TYR A 269 4.85 0.53 1.57
N MET A 270 3.92 0.53 0.63
CA MET A 270 2.63 -0.15 0.67
C MET A 270 2.84 -1.48 -0.08
N ASN A 271 2.10 -2.55 0.25
CA ASN A 271 2.25 -3.80 -0.50
C ASN A 271 1.70 -3.64 -1.94
N GLN A 272 1.95 -4.62 -2.81
CA GLN A 272 1.51 -4.67 -4.21
C GLN A 272 0.00 -4.40 -4.38
N VAL A 273 -0.44 -4.07 -5.60
CA VAL A 273 -1.80 -3.60 -5.93
C VAL A 273 -2.94 -4.39 -5.28
N GLU A 274 -2.89 -5.73 -5.30
CA GLU A 274 -3.88 -6.64 -4.69
C GLU A 274 -3.96 -6.55 -3.15
N GLU A 275 -2.89 -6.07 -2.52
CA GLU A 275 -2.75 -5.96 -1.08
C GLU A 275 -2.91 -4.52 -0.60
N GLY A 276 -2.14 -3.58 -1.14
CA GLY A 276 -2.21 -2.13 -0.88
C GLY A 276 -2.01 -1.68 0.58
N TRP A 277 -1.88 -2.59 1.54
CA TRP A 277 -1.70 -2.23 2.94
C TRP A 277 -0.25 -1.87 3.25
N ARG A 278 -0.05 -0.95 4.18
CA ARG A 278 1.24 -0.44 4.61
C ARG A 278 2.12 -1.53 5.24
N ALA A 279 3.36 -1.65 4.76
CA ALA A 279 4.30 -2.68 5.20
C ALA A 279 4.79 -2.51 6.67
N ASP A 280 4.99 -3.65 7.35
CA ASP A 280 5.54 -3.75 8.70
C ASP A 280 6.18 -5.14 8.88
N GLY A 281 7.51 -5.23 8.79
CA GLY A 281 8.22 -6.53 8.73
C GLY A 281 9.34 -6.57 7.70
N TRP A 282 9.81 -7.78 7.40
CA TRP A 282 10.83 -8.06 6.38
C TRP A 282 10.20 -8.30 5.02
N TYR A 283 10.81 -7.73 3.99
CA TYR A 283 10.39 -7.83 2.60
C TYR A 283 11.64 -7.94 1.71
N GLN A 284 11.56 -8.76 0.66
CA GLN A 284 12.52 -8.76 -0.44
C GLN A 284 11.78 -8.23 -1.67
N ILE A 285 12.16 -7.05 -2.11
CA ILE A 285 11.49 -6.27 -3.16
C ILE A 285 12.53 -5.40 -3.85
N ASP A 286 12.19 -4.91 -5.03
CA ASP A 286 12.95 -3.87 -5.68
C ASP A 286 12.87 -2.55 -4.89
N GLY A 287 13.88 -1.69 -5.03
CA GLY A 287 13.93 -0.39 -4.40
C GLY A 287 12.96 0.63 -5.02
N ALA A 288 13.07 1.88 -4.59
CA ALA A 288 12.27 2.96 -5.16
C ALA A 288 13.08 3.73 -6.22
N ASP A 289 12.50 3.96 -7.39
CA ASP A 289 13.10 4.70 -8.52
C ASP A 289 13.55 6.11 -8.14
N ILE A 290 12.73 6.82 -7.37
CA ILE A 290 13.07 8.16 -6.85
C ILE A 290 14.30 8.17 -5.92
N LEU A 291 14.77 6.99 -5.49
CA LEU A 291 15.99 6.80 -4.70
C LEU A 291 17.13 6.15 -5.52
N GLY A 292 16.92 5.87 -6.81
CA GLY A 292 17.88 5.28 -7.72
C GLY A 292 18.04 3.76 -7.60
N ALA A 293 16.99 3.03 -7.19
CA ALA A 293 17.08 1.61 -6.84
C ALA A 293 15.94 0.72 -7.40
N GLY A 294 15.20 1.16 -8.41
CA GLY A 294 14.04 0.40 -8.95
C GLY A 294 14.36 -0.93 -9.63
N ASP A 295 15.58 -1.10 -10.14
CA ASP A 295 16.05 -2.38 -10.73
C ASP A 295 16.85 -3.26 -9.73
N ASP A 296 16.86 -2.91 -8.44
CA ASP A 296 17.75 -3.52 -7.42
C ASP A 296 16.96 -4.26 -6.33
N THR A 297 16.73 -5.57 -6.55
CA THR A 297 15.99 -6.45 -5.63
C THR A 297 16.77 -6.70 -4.34
N ASP A 298 16.30 -6.13 -3.22
CA ASP A 298 17.04 -6.18 -1.96
C ASP A 298 16.14 -6.46 -0.73
N TRP A 299 16.78 -6.73 0.40
CA TRP A 299 16.07 -6.97 1.67
C TRP A 299 15.84 -5.68 2.44
N TYR A 300 14.58 -5.36 2.71
CA TYR A 300 14.17 -4.20 3.50
C TYR A 300 13.47 -4.66 4.79
N TYR A 301 13.65 -3.90 5.88
CA TYR A 301 12.79 -4.01 7.06
C TYR A 301 11.96 -2.75 7.25
N PHE A 302 10.66 -2.85 7.06
CA PHE A 302 9.72 -1.75 7.24
C PHE A 302 9.20 -1.68 8.67
N LYS A 303 9.07 -0.45 9.19
CA LYS A 303 8.22 -0.16 10.33
C LYS A 303 7.32 1.01 10.02
N ASP A 304 6.00 0.83 10.17
CA ASP A 304 5.00 1.84 9.83
C ASP A 304 5.13 2.34 8.37
N GLY A 305 5.42 1.42 7.43
CA GLY A 305 5.70 1.69 6.02
C GLY A 305 7.07 2.33 5.74
N LYS A 306 7.87 2.64 6.76
CA LYS A 306 9.20 3.27 6.59
C LYS A 306 10.32 2.23 6.66
N ALA A 307 11.20 2.18 5.67
CA ALA A 307 12.38 1.34 5.73
C ALA A 307 13.28 1.73 6.92
N LYS A 308 13.89 0.73 7.57
CA LYS A 308 15.03 0.94 8.47
C LYS A 308 16.26 1.18 7.61
N ARG A 309 16.94 2.29 7.88
CA ARG A 309 17.99 2.85 7.04
C ARG A 309 19.00 3.62 7.88
N ALA A 310 20.20 3.85 7.34
CA ALA A 310 21.17 4.76 7.91
C ALA A 310 20.72 6.22 7.76
N GLU A 311 21.00 7.04 8.78
CA GLU A 311 21.00 8.49 8.61
C GLU A 311 22.43 9.02 8.56
N LYS A 312 22.66 10.12 7.84
CA LYS A 312 23.96 10.79 7.72
C LYS A 312 24.67 11.08 9.05
N LYS A 313 23.90 11.26 10.13
CA LYS A 313 24.39 11.51 11.50
C LYS A 313 24.90 10.25 12.23
N ASP A 314 24.52 9.07 11.75
CA ASP A 314 24.68 7.80 12.45
C ASP A 314 25.96 7.09 12.01
N ASP A 315 26.35 7.22 10.74
CA ASP A 315 27.54 6.56 10.22
C ASP A 315 28.82 7.38 10.46
N GLY A 316 29.01 8.52 9.80
CA GLY A 316 30.23 9.32 10.00
C GLY A 316 31.52 8.62 9.55
N THR A 317 31.43 7.74 8.55
CA THR A 317 32.57 7.21 7.80
C THR A 317 32.92 8.14 6.63
N SER A 318 33.99 7.81 5.92
CA SER A 318 34.35 8.40 4.62
C SER A 318 34.09 7.41 3.46
N LEU A 319 33.15 6.46 3.63
CA LEU A 319 32.79 5.52 2.57
C LEU A 319 32.26 6.26 1.35
N MET A 320 32.71 5.83 0.18
CA MET A 320 32.28 6.34 -1.12
C MET A 320 31.92 5.17 -2.01
N ASP A 321 30.87 5.34 -2.80
CA ASP A 321 30.62 4.58 -4.02
C ASP A 321 30.83 5.56 -5.19
N GLY A 322 31.88 5.33 -5.97
CA GLY A 322 32.41 6.28 -6.94
C GLY A 322 32.68 7.66 -6.32
N THR A 323 31.79 8.63 -6.55
CA THR A 323 31.88 9.99 -5.98
C THR A 323 30.80 10.31 -4.93
N SER A 324 29.90 9.36 -4.66
CA SER A 324 28.77 9.53 -3.74
C SER A 324 29.13 9.02 -2.34
N PRO A 325 28.91 9.82 -1.27
CA PRO A 325 29.14 9.36 0.10
C PRO A 325 28.06 8.38 0.53
N VAL A 326 28.49 7.21 0.97
CA VAL A 326 27.64 6.07 1.33
C VAL A 326 27.56 5.92 2.84
N TYR A 327 26.40 5.55 3.38
CA TYR A 327 26.20 5.45 4.83
C TYR A 327 25.82 4.03 5.27
N ARG A 328 26.27 3.63 6.47
CA ARG A 328 25.92 2.34 7.08
C ARG A 328 25.41 2.51 8.51
N ALA A 329 24.39 1.75 8.90
CA ALA A 329 23.87 1.76 10.26
C ALA A 329 23.55 0.36 10.79
N LYS A 330 24.13 0.04 11.95
CA LYS A 330 23.82 -1.18 12.70
C LYS A 330 22.52 -1.00 13.50
N ILE A 331 21.42 -1.55 12.99
CA ILE A 331 20.08 -1.41 13.58
C ILE A 331 19.67 -2.72 14.26
N LYS A 332 19.02 -2.60 15.42
CA LYS A 332 18.53 -3.76 16.18
C LYS A 332 17.07 -4.07 15.84
N ILE A 333 16.80 -5.25 15.31
CA ILE A 333 15.46 -5.76 14.98
C ILE A 333 15.23 -7.06 15.76
N ASN A 334 14.15 -7.13 16.53
CA ASN A 334 13.72 -8.33 17.28
C ASN A 334 14.85 -9.06 18.04
N GLY A 335 15.74 -8.28 18.67
CA GLY A 335 16.86 -8.79 19.47
C GLY A 335 18.19 -8.98 18.70
N LYS A 336 18.15 -9.11 17.37
CA LYS A 336 19.32 -9.28 16.49
C LYS A 336 19.78 -7.95 15.90
N TYR A 337 21.02 -7.88 15.41
CA TYR A 337 21.57 -6.72 14.71
C TYR A 337 21.75 -7.02 13.23
N PHE A 338 21.37 -6.06 12.41
CA PHE A 338 21.48 -6.03 10.95
C PHE A 338 22.15 -4.72 10.53
N CYS A 339 22.71 -4.66 9.33
CA CYS A 339 23.20 -3.41 8.73
C CYS A 339 22.23 -2.95 7.65
N PHE A 340 22.03 -1.64 7.52
CA PHE A 340 21.27 -1.03 6.43
C PHE A 340 22.01 0.17 5.86
N ASN A 341 21.83 0.44 4.56
CA ASN A 341 22.29 1.67 3.92
C ASN A 341 21.29 2.84 4.10
N GLU A 342 21.58 4.00 3.53
CA GLU A 342 20.80 5.23 3.62
C GLU A 342 19.40 5.18 2.99
N ILE A 343 19.19 4.32 1.98
CA ILE A 343 17.88 4.13 1.34
C ILE A 343 17.07 3.00 1.98
N GLY A 344 17.74 2.09 2.70
CA GLY A 344 17.11 1.08 3.56
C GLY A 344 17.33 -0.36 3.14
N GLN A 345 18.18 -0.60 2.14
CA GLN A 345 18.65 -1.92 1.75
C GLN A 345 19.50 -2.53 2.87
N MET A 346 19.27 -3.81 3.16
CA MET A 346 20.09 -4.58 4.11
C MET A 346 21.47 -4.82 3.54
N GLN A 347 22.49 -4.84 4.40
CA GLN A 347 23.89 -4.97 3.96
C GLN A 347 24.55 -6.18 4.65
N THR A 348 25.22 -7.01 3.86
CA THR A 348 25.91 -8.24 4.28
C THR A 348 27.44 -8.06 4.18
N GLY A 349 28.22 -9.08 4.53
CA GLY A 349 29.68 -9.03 4.44
C GLY A 349 30.34 -8.11 5.47
N LEU A 350 31.53 -7.59 5.13
CA LEU A 350 32.28 -6.65 5.96
C LEU A 350 31.72 -5.23 5.83
N GLN A 351 31.24 -4.69 6.95
CA GLN A 351 30.58 -3.39 7.02
C GLN A 351 31.30 -2.48 8.04
N PRO A 352 32.13 -1.53 7.59
CA PRO A 352 32.67 -0.48 8.44
C PRO A 352 31.55 0.48 8.84
N ILE A 353 31.45 0.79 10.13
CA ILE A 353 30.41 1.68 10.67
C ILE A 353 31.08 2.68 11.60
N GLY A 354 30.85 3.96 11.35
CA GLY A 354 31.57 5.05 12.01
C GLY A 354 31.03 5.46 13.36
N SER A 355 31.50 6.61 13.82
CA SER A 355 30.95 7.31 14.99
C SER A 355 30.97 8.81 14.74
N LYS A 356 30.27 9.55 15.62
CA LYS A 356 30.06 11.01 15.56
C LYS A 356 31.34 11.89 15.47
N SER A 357 32.54 11.31 15.50
CA SER A 357 33.82 12.00 15.37
C SER A 357 34.44 11.94 13.96
N GLY A 358 33.76 11.35 12.95
CA GLY A 358 34.26 11.32 11.56
C GLY A 358 35.36 10.29 11.31
N MET A 359 35.39 9.20 12.09
CA MET A 359 36.27 8.05 11.90
C MET A 359 35.46 6.77 12.07
N VAL A 360 35.81 5.73 11.30
CA VAL A 360 35.27 4.37 11.47
C VAL A 360 35.42 3.94 12.93
N SER A 361 34.31 3.58 13.58
CA SER A 361 34.31 3.25 15.01
C SER A 361 34.43 1.76 15.25
N GLY A 362 34.11 0.96 14.24
CA GLY A 362 34.34 -0.48 14.19
C GLY A 362 34.03 -1.07 12.82
N LEU A 363 34.77 -2.11 12.47
CA LEU A 363 34.41 -3.03 11.39
C LEU A 363 33.54 -4.15 11.97
N TYR A 364 32.48 -4.50 11.26
CA TYR A 364 31.52 -5.54 11.63
C TYR A 364 31.38 -6.53 10.47
N TYR A 365 30.94 -7.76 10.76
CA TYR A 365 30.61 -8.74 9.74
C TYR A 365 29.17 -9.24 9.90
N PHE A 366 28.43 -9.26 8.81
CA PHE A 366 27.06 -9.75 8.70
C PHE A 366 27.05 -10.91 7.71
N ASP A 367 26.36 -12.01 8.00
CA ASP A 367 26.25 -13.12 7.04
C ASP A 367 25.28 -12.81 5.89
N GLU A 368 25.15 -13.76 4.97
CA GLU A 368 24.17 -13.79 3.87
C GLU A 368 22.71 -13.53 4.32
N ASN A 369 22.37 -13.78 5.59
CA ASN A 369 21.05 -13.54 6.17
C ASN A 369 20.98 -12.20 6.93
N GLY A 370 21.99 -11.34 6.76
CA GLY A 370 22.13 -10.06 7.44
C GLY A 370 22.41 -10.16 8.95
N TYR A 371 22.73 -11.34 9.50
CA TYR A 371 22.97 -11.50 10.93
C TYR A 371 24.39 -11.13 11.33
N MET A 372 24.54 -10.09 12.15
CA MET A 372 25.82 -9.69 12.73
C MET A 372 26.49 -10.85 13.48
N LYS A 373 27.73 -11.19 13.11
CA LYS A 373 28.53 -12.21 13.78
C LYS A 373 29.34 -11.66 14.95
N THR A 374 29.75 -12.58 15.81
CA THR A 374 30.65 -12.34 16.95
C THR A 374 31.59 -13.51 17.11
N GLY A 375 32.74 -13.32 17.76
CA GLY A 375 33.75 -14.36 17.94
C GLY A 375 34.58 -14.58 16.67
N LYS A 376 35.19 -15.77 16.56
CA LYS A 376 35.99 -16.14 15.40
C LYS A 376 35.08 -16.45 14.21
N VAL A 377 35.35 -15.83 13.07
CA VAL A 377 34.79 -16.19 11.75
C VAL A 377 35.98 -16.61 10.87
N SER A 378 35.85 -17.68 10.11
CA SER A 378 36.85 -18.11 9.12
C SER A 378 36.29 -17.83 7.73
N ASN A 379 37.17 -17.68 6.72
CA ASN A 379 36.79 -17.51 5.33
C ASN A 379 35.89 -16.27 5.12
N VAL A 380 36.24 -15.15 5.75
CA VAL A 380 35.62 -13.87 5.44
C VAL A 380 36.28 -13.37 4.16
N GLU A 381 35.48 -13.19 3.11
CA GLU A 381 35.94 -12.69 1.82
C GLU A 381 36.33 -11.21 1.91
N GLU A 382 37.51 -10.92 1.38
CA GLU A 382 38.01 -9.62 0.95
C GLU A 382 38.22 -9.70 -0.57
N GLU A 383 38.48 -8.57 -1.23
CA GLU A 383 38.44 -8.42 -2.70
C GLU A 383 39.05 -9.59 -3.51
N ASN A 384 40.22 -10.11 -3.09
CA ASN A 384 40.97 -11.16 -3.81
C ASN A 384 41.35 -12.39 -2.97
N ASP A 385 40.98 -12.46 -1.67
CA ASP A 385 41.37 -13.57 -0.77
C ASP A 385 40.40 -13.67 0.44
N SER A 386 40.47 -14.76 1.20
CA SER A 386 39.61 -15.01 2.35
C SER A 386 40.40 -15.16 3.66
N PHE A 387 40.05 -14.37 4.66
CA PHE A 387 40.81 -14.26 5.91
C PHE A 387 40.05 -14.79 7.14
N THR A 388 40.80 -15.07 8.20
CA THR A 388 40.24 -15.35 9.52
C THR A 388 39.99 -14.03 10.25
N TYR A 389 38.76 -13.81 10.70
CA TYR A 389 38.40 -12.66 11.52
C TYR A 389 38.07 -13.02 12.98
N TYR A 390 38.18 -12.04 13.89
CA TYR A 390 37.66 -12.14 15.26
C TYR A 390 36.94 -10.85 15.69
N PHE A 391 35.65 -11.00 16.00
CA PHE A 391 34.77 -9.94 16.46
C PHE A 391 34.46 -10.07 17.96
N GLU A 392 34.29 -8.96 18.66
CA GLU A 392 33.99 -8.95 20.10
C GLU A 392 32.63 -9.60 20.40
N THR A 393 32.59 -10.41 21.47
CA THR A 393 31.41 -11.23 21.83
C THR A 393 30.54 -10.63 22.93
N LYS A 394 31.00 -9.55 23.58
CA LYS A 394 30.36 -8.93 24.75
C LYS A 394 30.66 -7.44 24.83
N ASN A 395 30.04 -6.78 25.82
CA ASN A 395 30.27 -5.38 26.22
C ASN A 395 29.86 -4.34 25.16
N SER A 396 30.21 -3.07 25.37
CA SER A 396 29.87 -1.94 24.49
C SER A 396 30.41 -2.06 23.07
N LYS A 397 31.41 -2.91 22.83
CA LYS A 397 32.00 -3.21 21.52
C LYS A 397 31.39 -4.43 20.81
N ASN A 398 30.26 -4.97 21.26
CA ASN A 398 29.71 -6.21 20.72
C ASN A 398 29.58 -6.21 19.17
N GLY A 399 30.20 -7.21 18.53
CA GLY A 399 30.30 -7.38 17.08
C GLY A 399 31.48 -6.65 16.42
N GLN A 400 32.18 -5.76 17.11
CA GLN A 400 33.30 -4.99 16.55
C GLN A 400 34.54 -5.87 16.38
N GLY A 401 35.25 -5.73 15.26
CA GLY A 401 36.54 -6.39 15.03
C GLY A 401 37.60 -6.00 16.07
N ILE A 402 38.36 -6.98 16.55
CA ILE A 402 39.41 -6.77 17.57
C ILE A 402 40.70 -6.23 16.93
N THR A 403 41.34 -5.28 17.62
CA THR A 403 42.74 -4.90 17.38
C THR A 403 43.60 -5.29 18.59
N GLY A 404 44.71 -6.00 18.35
CA GLY A 404 45.62 -6.52 19.36
C GLY A 404 45.62 -8.05 19.48
N GLU A 405 46.09 -8.57 20.62
CA GLU A 405 46.20 -10.02 20.86
C GLU A 405 44.85 -10.68 21.17
N LYS A 406 44.62 -11.85 20.55
CA LYS A 406 43.56 -12.78 20.95
C LYS A 406 43.99 -14.24 20.77
N SER A 407 44.04 -14.99 21.87
CA SER A 407 44.40 -16.42 21.89
C SER A 407 45.79 -16.73 21.28
N GLY A 408 46.74 -15.81 21.46
CA GLY A 408 48.09 -15.86 20.92
C GLY A 408 48.20 -15.60 19.42
N TYR A 409 47.19 -14.96 18.82
CA TYR A 409 47.24 -14.44 17.45
C TYR A 409 47.08 -12.92 17.46
N LEU A 410 47.63 -12.23 16.45
CA LEU A 410 47.41 -10.81 16.23
C LEU A 410 46.19 -10.58 15.36
N TYR A 411 45.36 -9.62 15.75
CA TYR A 411 44.24 -9.13 14.95
C TYR A 411 44.31 -7.61 14.79
N TRP A 412 43.77 -7.08 13.70
CA TRP A 412 43.55 -5.64 13.48
C TRP A 412 42.20 -5.41 12.80
N ASN A 413 41.33 -4.61 13.42
CA ASN A 413 39.92 -4.45 13.04
C ASN A 413 39.19 -5.77 12.80
N GLY A 414 39.63 -6.83 13.49
CA GLY A 414 39.13 -8.18 13.35
C GLY A 414 39.94 -9.06 12.40
N LYS A 415 40.65 -8.55 11.38
CA LYS A 415 41.46 -9.38 10.46
C LYS A 415 42.65 -10.00 11.19
N ARG A 416 42.89 -11.30 11.03
CA ARG A 416 44.11 -11.97 11.54
C ARG A 416 45.30 -11.56 10.67
N LEU A 417 46.38 -11.12 11.29
CA LEU A 417 47.61 -10.73 10.60
C LEU A 417 48.62 -11.87 10.64
N GLU A 418 49.24 -12.18 9.50
CA GLU A 418 50.14 -13.32 9.29
C GLU A 418 51.38 -12.86 8.51
N ALA A 419 52.49 -13.60 8.64
CA ALA A 419 53.67 -13.40 7.79
C ALA A 419 53.46 -14.12 6.45
N ASP A 420 54.14 -13.67 5.39
CA ASP A 420 54.12 -14.36 4.10
C ASP A 420 55.16 -15.50 4.11
N ASP A 421 56.36 -15.19 4.60
CA ASP A 421 57.48 -16.11 4.87
C ASP A 421 57.53 -16.49 6.37
N ASP A 422 58.65 -16.24 7.08
CA ASP A 422 58.87 -16.81 8.40
C ASP A 422 58.32 -15.92 9.53
N TYR A 423 58.66 -14.61 9.53
CA TYR A 423 58.15 -13.63 10.50
C TYR A 423 57.98 -12.20 9.95
N LYS A 424 56.85 -11.56 10.30
CA LYS A 424 56.53 -10.16 9.99
C LYS A 424 56.48 -9.29 11.24
N ILE A 425 56.96 -8.05 11.13
CA ILE A 425 56.69 -7.00 12.12
C ILE A 425 55.49 -6.17 11.67
N TYR A 426 54.41 -6.18 12.44
CA TYR A 426 53.25 -5.30 12.23
C TYR A 426 53.24 -4.15 13.24
N GLN A 427 52.93 -2.94 12.76
CA GLN A 427 52.60 -1.79 13.60
C GLN A 427 51.08 -1.56 13.57
N THR A 428 50.42 -1.63 14.73
CA THR A 428 48.95 -1.53 14.82
C THR A 428 48.44 -0.24 15.46
N ASP A 429 49.35 0.55 16.06
CA ASP A 429 49.11 1.88 16.65
C ASP A 429 50.48 2.57 16.87
N LYS A 430 50.47 3.80 17.38
CA LYS A 430 51.65 4.54 17.81
C LYS A 430 52.51 3.69 18.76
N ASP A 431 53.79 3.56 18.41
CA ASP A 431 54.81 2.82 19.16
C ASP A 431 54.43 1.36 19.55
N THR A 432 53.48 0.77 18.82
CA THR A 432 52.87 -0.53 19.15
C THR A 432 53.15 -1.55 18.04
N TYR A 433 54.23 -2.29 18.25
CA TYR A 433 54.77 -3.27 17.31
C TYR A 433 54.58 -4.70 17.80
N TYR A 434 54.32 -5.64 16.90
CA TYR A 434 54.17 -7.07 17.16
C TYR A 434 54.96 -7.89 16.15
N LEU A 435 55.49 -9.04 16.55
CA LEU A 435 56.10 -10.03 15.66
C LEU A 435 55.15 -11.23 15.51
N VAL A 436 54.74 -11.53 14.28
CA VAL A 436 53.90 -12.68 13.91
C VAL A 436 54.68 -13.65 13.01
N ASN A 437 54.13 -14.84 12.75
CA ASN A 437 54.64 -15.80 11.76
C ASN A 437 53.56 -16.14 10.70
N ASN A 438 53.87 -17.02 9.75
CA ASN A 438 52.95 -17.56 8.71
C ASN A 438 51.74 -18.37 9.20
N LYS A 439 51.41 -18.28 10.49
CA LYS A 439 50.17 -18.82 11.08
C LYS A 439 49.48 -17.76 11.96
N GLY A 440 49.88 -16.50 11.82
CA GLY A 440 49.48 -15.36 12.64
C GLY A 440 49.85 -15.48 14.12
N LYS A 441 50.75 -16.40 14.52
CA LYS A 441 51.09 -16.60 15.92
C LYS A 441 52.06 -15.54 16.42
N LEU A 442 51.65 -14.88 17.49
CA LEU A 442 52.46 -13.87 18.19
C LEU A 442 53.67 -14.50 18.87
N GLN A 443 54.83 -13.88 18.66
CA GLN A 443 56.11 -14.32 19.22
C GLN A 443 56.38 -13.69 20.59
N LYS A 444 57.16 -14.39 21.41
CA LYS A 444 57.56 -13.93 22.76
C LYS A 444 58.89 -14.48 23.28
N SER A 445 59.65 -15.19 22.46
CA SER A 445 60.87 -15.88 22.90
C SER A 445 62.07 -14.96 22.83
N THR A 446 62.64 -14.59 23.96
CA THR A 446 63.82 -13.69 24.02
C THR A 446 65.15 -14.38 23.72
N SER A 447 65.16 -15.71 23.69
CA SER A 447 66.35 -16.54 23.40
C SER A 447 66.50 -16.94 21.93
N LYS A 448 65.56 -16.53 21.06
CA LYS A 448 65.57 -16.86 19.63
C LYS A 448 66.07 -15.68 18.81
N THR A 449 66.76 -15.99 17.72
CA THR A 449 66.85 -15.10 16.56
C THR A 449 65.66 -15.38 15.63
N TYR A 450 65.24 -14.38 14.89
CA TYR A 450 64.09 -14.39 13.99
C TYR A 450 64.49 -13.79 12.64
N GLU A 451 64.27 -14.51 11.56
CA GLU A 451 64.43 -13.99 10.19
C GLU A 451 63.21 -13.12 9.84
N VAL A 452 63.40 -11.83 9.60
CA VAL A 452 62.29 -10.88 9.45
C VAL A 452 62.12 -10.45 8.00
N GLU A 453 60.99 -10.84 7.40
CA GLU A 453 60.73 -10.66 5.95
C GLU A 453 60.71 -9.18 5.56
N ASN A 454 60.03 -8.33 6.33
CA ASN A 454 59.97 -6.90 6.08
C ASN A 454 61.26 -6.13 6.46
N LEU A 455 62.33 -6.84 6.81
CA LEU A 455 63.69 -6.30 6.93
C LEU A 455 64.65 -6.94 5.91
N ASP A 456 64.15 -7.42 4.78
CA ASP A 456 64.90 -8.15 3.73
C ASP A 456 65.49 -9.49 4.22
N GLY A 457 64.80 -10.19 5.13
CA GLY A 457 65.28 -11.46 5.71
C GLY A 457 66.40 -11.31 6.73
N LYS A 458 66.59 -10.13 7.34
CA LYS A 458 67.62 -9.93 8.38
C LYS A 458 67.29 -10.70 9.66
N GLU A 459 68.30 -11.30 10.28
CA GLU A 459 68.17 -11.97 11.57
C GLU A 459 68.11 -10.95 12.73
N MET A 460 67.06 -11.01 13.54
CA MET A 460 66.78 -10.06 14.62
C MET A 460 66.50 -10.76 15.95
N LYS A 461 66.90 -10.14 17.07
CA LYS A 461 66.58 -10.57 18.44
C LYS A 461 65.69 -9.55 19.13
N PHE A 462 64.66 -10.03 19.82
CA PHE A 462 63.62 -9.17 20.40
C PHE A 462 63.41 -9.43 21.89
N GLU A 463 63.17 -8.35 22.65
CA GLU A 463 62.49 -8.44 23.93
C GLU A 463 61.00 -8.09 23.74
N PHE A 464 60.13 -8.77 24.51
CA PHE A 464 58.68 -8.61 24.42
C PHE A 464 58.09 -8.20 25.78
N LYS A 465 56.99 -7.45 25.75
CA LYS A 465 56.15 -7.18 26.93
C LYS A 465 55.18 -8.34 27.17
N SER A 466 54.51 -8.36 28.32
CA SER A 466 53.56 -9.43 28.70
C SER A 466 52.36 -9.57 27.75
N ASN A 467 52.02 -8.52 27.02
CA ASN A 467 50.97 -8.47 26.00
C ASN A 467 51.51 -8.70 24.57
N TYR A 468 52.66 -9.36 24.40
CA TYR A 468 53.30 -9.69 23.12
C TYR A 468 53.83 -8.51 22.27
N THR A 469 53.64 -7.24 22.67
CA THR A 469 54.26 -6.12 21.94
C THR A 469 55.78 -6.16 22.08
N ILE A 470 56.51 -5.82 21.02
CA ILE A 470 57.96 -5.66 21.04
C ILE A 470 58.32 -4.52 22.01
N LYS A 471 59.34 -4.76 22.83
CA LYS A 471 59.91 -3.81 23.80
C LYS A 471 61.22 -3.19 23.29
N SER A 472 62.05 -4.00 22.63
CA SER A 472 63.31 -3.58 22.01
C SER A 472 63.79 -4.62 21.00
N ALA A 473 64.53 -4.18 19.98
CA ALA A 473 65.10 -5.02 18.94
C ALA A 473 66.64 -4.89 18.92
N LYS A 474 67.31 -5.95 18.47
CA LYS A 474 68.75 -5.99 18.20
C LYS A 474 69.03 -6.75 16.90
N ASP A 475 70.06 -6.34 16.19
CA ASP A 475 70.59 -7.06 15.02
C ASP A 475 71.43 -8.29 15.40
N GLU A 476 71.97 -8.98 14.40
CA GLU A 476 72.88 -10.13 14.53
C GLU A 476 74.12 -9.82 15.38
N GLU A 477 74.71 -8.63 15.18
CA GLU A 477 75.89 -8.13 15.89
C GLU A 477 75.59 -7.77 17.36
N GLY A 478 74.32 -7.58 17.71
CA GLY A 478 73.84 -7.25 19.05
C GLY A 478 73.69 -5.75 19.32
N ASN A 479 73.81 -4.91 18.29
CA ASN A 479 73.53 -3.48 18.35
C ASN A 479 72.03 -3.25 18.60
N ALA A 480 71.66 -2.17 19.29
CA ALA A 480 70.26 -1.84 19.52
C ALA A 480 69.66 -1.11 18.29
N VAL A 481 68.47 -1.53 17.87
CA VAL A 481 67.72 -0.92 16.76
C VAL A 481 66.49 -0.20 17.32
N ASN A 482 66.25 1.05 16.89
CA ASN A 482 65.04 1.78 17.30
C ASN A 482 63.82 1.15 16.65
N LEU A 483 62.72 1.00 17.39
CA LEU A 483 61.52 0.34 16.85
C LEU A 483 60.86 1.15 15.70
N SER A 484 61.07 2.47 15.67
CA SER A 484 60.65 3.37 14.58
C SER A 484 61.37 3.13 13.26
N ASP A 485 62.55 2.51 13.31
CA ASP A 485 63.44 2.30 12.17
C ASP A 485 63.31 0.87 11.62
N LEU A 486 62.48 0.05 12.28
CA LEU A 486 61.99 -1.21 11.74
C LEU A 486 60.92 -0.88 10.69
N SER A 487 61.05 -1.42 9.48
CA SER A 487 60.09 -1.26 8.37
C SER A 487 58.78 -2.03 8.60
N ALA A 488 58.14 -1.79 9.74
CA ALA A 488 56.92 -2.48 10.17
C ALA A 488 55.77 -2.24 9.18
N GLU A 489 55.06 -3.31 8.83
CA GLU A 489 53.88 -3.21 7.96
C GLU A 489 52.72 -2.57 8.72
N LEU A 490 52.03 -1.63 8.05
CA LEU A 490 50.76 -1.08 8.51
C LEU A 490 49.63 -1.93 7.91
N PRO A 491 48.75 -2.53 8.73
CA PRO A 491 47.74 -3.45 8.25
C PRO A 491 46.68 -2.75 7.38
N LYS A 492 46.15 -3.51 6.41
CA LYS A 492 45.06 -3.13 5.50
C LYS A 492 43.98 -4.22 5.41
N ILE A 493 42.76 -3.79 5.09
CA ILE A 493 41.60 -4.63 4.78
C ILE A 493 41.03 -4.13 3.45
N GLU A 494 40.82 -5.04 2.51
CA GLU A 494 40.36 -4.74 1.14
C GLU A 494 38.89 -5.11 0.99
N LEU A 495 38.03 -4.09 0.92
CA LEU A 495 36.63 -4.21 0.50
C LEU A 495 36.57 -3.92 -1.00
N PHE A 496 35.57 -4.47 -1.70
CA PHE A 496 35.42 -4.37 -3.17
C PHE A 496 35.79 -3.00 -3.76
N ASP A 497 35.16 -1.92 -3.28
CA ASP A 497 35.41 -0.56 -3.79
C ASP A 497 36.23 0.31 -2.82
N SER A 498 36.76 -0.24 -1.73
CA SER A 498 37.38 0.55 -0.66
C SER A 498 38.38 -0.18 0.22
N VAL A 499 39.55 0.43 0.45
CA VAL A 499 40.57 -0.11 1.36
C VAL A 499 40.53 0.62 2.71
N ILE A 500 40.38 -0.15 3.79
CA ILE A 500 40.55 0.34 5.16
C ILE A 500 42.04 0.20 5.52
N THR A 501 42.70 1.31 5.82
CA THR A 501 44.14 1.33 6.17
C THR A 501 44.40 2.03 7.51
N LEU A 502 45.52 1.67 8.15
CA LEU A 502 46.08 2.44 9.25
C LEU A 502 47.04 3.48 8.67
N THR A 503 46.77 4.78 8.85
CA THR A 503 47.63 5.85 8.32
C THR A 503 48.22 6.73 9.43
N LYS A 504 49.41 7.27 9.19
CA LYS A 504 50.09 8.19 10.10
C LYS A 504 49.69 9.63 9.76
N VAL A 505 49.06 10.31 10.71
CA VAL A 505 48.58 11.70 10.53
C VAL A 505 49.64 12.73 10.96
N ALA A 506 49.43 13.99 10.58
CA ALA A 506 50.40 15.08 10.78
C ALA A 506 50.79 15.37 12.25
N SER A 507 49.99 14.94 13.23
CA SER A 507 50.34 15.01 14.66
C SER A 507 51.37 13.95 15.11
N GLY A 508 51.71 13.01 14.22
CA GLY A 508 52.51 11.83 14.54
C GLY A 508 51.72 10.72 15.25
N ASP A 509 50.39 10.86 15.34
CA ASP A 509 49.48 9.80 15.76
C ASP A 509 49.03 8.97 14.55
N PHE A 510 48.22 7.94 14.78
CA PHE A 510 47.62 7.12 13.74
C PHE A 510 46.11 7.35 13.69
N ALA A 511 45.56 7.31 12.48
CA ALA A 511 44.13 7.35 12.21
C ALA A 511 43.73 6.12 11.37
N LEU A 512 42.47 5.72 11.49
CA LEU A 512 41.88 4.84 10.50
C LEU A 512 41.44 5.68 9.30
N ASP A 513 41.79 5.21 8.11
CA ASP A 513 41.48 5.85 6.85
C ASP A 513 40.71 4.86 5.97
N VAL A 514 39.71 5.35 5.26
CA VAL A 514 38.94 4.57 4.28
C VAL A 514 38.97 5.37 2.99
N LYS A 515 39.51 4.74 1.96
CA LYS A 515 39.68 5.30 0.62
C LYS A 515 39.10 4.34 -0.38
N LEU A 516 38.75 4.84 -1.56
CA LEU A 516 38.53 4.01 -2.73
C LEU A 516 39.76 3.13 -2.99
N ALA A 517 39.55 1.94 -3.56
CA ALA A 517 40.63 1.17 -4.17
C ALA A 517 41.19 1.94 -5.40
N ASP A 518 42.49 1.72 -5.71
CA ASP A 518 43.22 2.39 -6.81
C ASP A 518 42.99 1.73 -8.18
#